data_AF-A0A2V6F7F1-F1
#
_entry.id   AF-A0A2V6F7F1-F1
#
_cell.length_a   1.000
_cell.length_b   1.000
_cell.length_c   1.000
_cell.angle_alpha   90.00
_cell.angle_beta   90.00
_cell.angle_gamma   90.00
#
_symmetry.space_group_name_H-M   'P 1'
#
loop_
_entity.id
_entity.type
_entity.pdbx_description
1 polymer ?
#
loop_
_entity_poly.entity_id
_entity_poly.type
_entity_poly.pdbx_seq_one_letter_code
_entity_poly.pdbx_strand_id
1 'polypeptide(L)'
;MSSVSAHPERLLLALDEALDHEVHLILYGRSAIWLGFDNPPAAAATTQDVDAIIPNDQVQALADDLRFWDARDAVNERFKYEGLYITHLFPENDVFLRRDWAKQILPITRLQLNHLKLFRPATVDLVLTKMMRGNDE
;
A
#
# COMPACT_ATOMS: atom_id res chain seq x y z
N MET A 1 18.19 0.58 -22.10
CA MET A 1 17.93 1.53 -21.00
C MET A 1 17.41 0.72 -19.84
N SER A 2 18.13 0.65 -18.72
CA SER A 2 17.58 0.09 -17.48
C SER A 2 16.40 0.96 -17.09
N SER A 3 15.16 0.49 -17.27
CA SER A 3 13.99 1.21 -16.78
C SER A 3 14.13 1.29 -15.26
N VAL A 4 14.34 2.48 -14.71
CA VAL A 4 14.24 2.69 -13.27
C VAL A 4 12.84 2.22 -12.86
N SER A 5 12.77 1.21 -11.98
CA SER A 5 11.50 0.69 -11.49
C SER A 5 10.73 1.79 -10.75
N ALA A 6 9.40 1.76 -10.84
CA ALA A 6 8.56 2.77 -10.21
C ALA A 6 8.76 2.78 -8.69
N HIS A 7 8.64 3.94 -8.06
CA HIS A 7 8.84 4.09 -6.62
C HIS A 7 8.03 3.10 -5.76
N PRO A 8 6.70 2.93 -5.97
CA PRO A 8 5.94 1.99 -5.15
C PRO A 8 6.36 0.53 -5.38
N GLU A 9 6.80 0.17 -6.59
CA GLU A 9 7.33 -1.18 -6.85
C GLU A 9 8.61 -1.44 -6.07
N ARG A 10 9.53 -0.47 -6.05
CA ARG A 10 10.79 -0.55 -5.30
C ARG A 10 10.57 -0.76 -3.81
N LEU A 11 9.65 0.01 -3.22
CA LEU A 11 9.30 -0.12 -1.80
C LEU A 11 8.68 -1.49 -1.48
N LEU A 12 7.73 -1.94 -2.30
CA LEU A 12 6.99 -3.19 -2.06
C LEU A 12 7.84 -4.44 -2.30
N LEU A 13 8.73 -4.42 -3.29
CA LEU A 13 9.71 -5.49 -3.50
C LEU A 13 10.69 -5.57 -2.33
N ALA A 14 11.19 -4.42 -1.86
CA ALA A 14 12.08 -4.39 -0.69
C ALA A 14 11.38 -4.85 0.59
N LEU A 15 10.08 -4.54 0.76
CA LEU A 15 9.28 -5.05 1.87
C LEU A 15 9.11 -6.56 1.76
N ASP A 16 8.75 -7.08 0.59
CA ASP A 16 8.62 -8.52 0.36
C ASP A 16 9.91 -9.29 0.69
N GLU A 17 11.07 -8.77 0.27
CA GLU A 17 12.39 -9.34 0.57
C GLU A 17 12.73 -9.31 2.07
N ALA A 18 12.22 -8.33 2.81
CA ALA A 18 12.48 -8.17 4.24
C ALA A 18 11.53 -8.99 5.13
N LEU A 19 10.39 -9.43 4.59
CA LEU A 19 9.43 -10.27 5.30
C LEU A 19 9.87 -11.74 5.30
N ASP A 20 9.51 -12.46 6.36
CA ASP A 20 9.79 -13.90 6.52
C ASP A 20 8.51 -14.76 6.61
N HIS A 21 7.35 -14.13 6.46
CA HIS A 21 6.03 -14.74 6.54
C HIS A 21 5.02 -13.97 5.68
N GLU A 22 3.84 -14.56 5.45
CA GLU A 22 2.84 -13.94 4.59
C GLU A 22 2.17 -12.72 5.27
N VAL A 23 2.13 -11.58 4.59
CA VAL A 23 1.44 -10.36 5.02
C VAL A 23 0.50 -9.87 3.92
N HIS A 24 -0.69 -9.43 4.31
CA HIS A 24 -1.69 -8.90 3.37
C HIS A 24 -1.80 -7.39 3.53
N LEU A 25 -1.64 -6.64 2.45
CA LEU A 25 -1.83 -5.19 2.45
C LEU A 25 -2.84 -4.78 1.37
N ILE A 26 -3.79 -3.93 1.77
CA ILE A 26 -4.75 -3.33 0.86
C ILE A 26 -4.29 -1.91 0.55
N LEU A 27 -3.56 -1.75 -0.54
CA LEU A 27 -3.01 -0.46 -0.95
C LEU A 27 -4.12 0.52 -1.32
N TYR A 28 -3.94 1.79 -0.98
CA TYR A 28 -4.76 2.87 -1.51
C TYR A 28 -3.89 4.05 -1.94
N GLY A 29 -4.51 5.13 -2.44
CA GLY A 29 -3.76 6.27 -2.96
C GLY A 29 -3.08 5.99 -4.31
N ARG A 30 -1.94 6.64 -4.57
CA ARG A 30 -1.28 6.59 -5.88
C ARG A 30 -0.60 5.25 -6.15
N SER A 31 -0.10 4.56 -5.13
CA SER A 31 0.48 3.22 -5.25
C SER A 31 -0.56 2.22 -5.79
N ALA A 32 -1.78 2.26 -5.26
CA ALA A 32 -2.90 1.45 -5.73
C ALA A 32 -3.33 1.78 -7.17
N ILE A 33 -3.25 3.04 -7.59
CA ILE A 33 -3.51 3.44 -8.98
C ILE A 33 -2.45 2.86 -9.90
N TRP A 34 -1.17 3.04 -9.58
CA TRP A 34 -0.06 2.56 -10.40
C TRP A 34 -0.07 1.03 -10.55
N LEU A 35 -0.30 0.31 -9.45
CA LEU A 35 -0.18 -1.15 -9.44
C LEU A 35 -1.50 -1.88 -9.74
N GLY A 36 -2.65 -1.25 -9.51
CA GLY A 36 -3.95 -1.92 -9.54
C GLY A 36 -4.84 -1.64 -10.76
N PHE A 37 -4.34 -0.88 -11.74
CA PHE A 37 -5.07 -0.54 -12.97
C PHE A 37 -4.21 -0.73 -14.23
N ASP A 38 -4.87 -1.06 -15.34
CA ASP A 38 -4.25 -1.05 -16.66
C ASP A 38 -4.05 0.38 -17.14
N ASN A 39 -2.90 0.65 -17.78
CA ASN A 39 -2.51 1.97 -18.31
C ASN A 39 -2.67 3.14 -17.31
N PRO A 40 -2.08 3.04 -16.11
CA PRO A 40 -2.19 4.11 -15.11
C PRO A 40 -1.43 5.37 -15.58
N PRO A 41 -1.81 6.57 -15.09
CA PRO A 41 -1.05 7.79 -15.36
C PRO A 41 0.40 7.66 -14.89
N ALA A 42 1.37 8.07 -15.71
CA ALA A 42 2.80 7.97 -15.37
C ALA A 42 3.16 8.72 -14.06
N ALA A 43 2.44 9.78 -13.71
CA ALA A 43 2.61 10.50 -12.45
C ALA A 43 2.32 9.66 -11.19
N ALA A 44 1.59 8.55 -11.31
CA ALA A 44 1.37 7.63 -10.20
C ALA A 44 2.62 6.78 -9.89
N ALA A 45 3.50 6.56 -10.89
CA ALA A 45 4.73 5.78 -10.75
C ALA A 45 5.77 6.44 -9.82
N THR A 46 5.67 7.75 -9.64
CA THR A 46 6.63 8.57 -8.89
C THR A 46 6.10 8.99 -7.51
N THR A 47 5.02 8.36 -7.03
CA THR A 47 4.56 8.57 -5.64
C THR A 47 5.67 8.27 -4.64
N GLN A 48 5.78 9.08 -3.61
CA GLN A 48 6.79 8.91 -2.55
C GLN A 48 6.30 7.98 -1.45
N ASP A 49 4.98 7.92 -1.25
CA ASP A 49 4.37 7.11 -0.22
C ASP A 49 3.65 5.90 -0.80
N VAL A 50 3.76 4.78 -0.06
CA VAL A 50 2.88 3.61 -0.15
C VAL A 50 2.00 3.60 1.08
N ASP A 51 0.71 3.85 0.86
CA ASP A 51 -0.31 3.86 1.88
C ASP A 51 -1.18 2.58 1.79
N ALA A 52 -1.68 2.11 2.94
CA ALA A 52 -2.56 0.94 2.99
C ALA A 52 -3.72 1.11 3.98
N ILE A 53 -4.79 0.38 3.72
CA ILE A 53 -5.95 0.23 4.59
C ILE A 53 -5.81 -1.12 5.31
N ILE A 54 -5.97 -1.11 6.62
CA ILE A 54 -5.93 -2.29 7.47
C ILE A 54 -7.37 -2.61 7.90
N PRO A 55 -7.92 -3.78 7.49
CA PRO A 55 -9.24 -4.21 7.94
C PRO A 55 -9.33 -4.28 9.46
N ASN A 56 -10.49 -3.95 10.02
CA ASN A 56 -10.68 -3.88 11.48
C ASN A 56 -10.34 -5.20 12.19
N ASP A 57 -10.63 -6.33 11.56
CA ASP A 57 -10.33 -7.66 12.08
C ASP A 57 -8.84 -8.04 12.01
N GLN A 58 -8.03 -7.26 11.30
CA GLN A 58 -6.57 -7.46 11.14
C GLN A 58 -5.73 -6.43 11.91
N VAL A 59 -6.32 -5.32 12.40
CA VAL A 59 -5.58 -4.25 13.09
C VAL A 59 -4.75 -4.79 14.24
N GLN A 60 -5.34 -5.60 15.12
CA GLN A 60 -4.63 -6.14 16.29
C GLN A 60 -3.53 -7.13 15.87
N ALA A 61 -3.82 -8.01 14.90
CA ALA A 61 -2.85 -8.99 14.43
C ALA A 61 -1.61 -8.33 13.81
N LEU A 62 -1.81 -7.29 13.00
CA LEU A 62 -0.71 -6.52 12.41
C LEU A 62 0.02 -5.66 13.46
N ALA A 63 -0.69 -5.12 14.45
CA ALA A 63 -0.06 -4.38 15.55
C ALA A 63 0.87 -5.26 16.40
N ASP A 64 0.49 -6.52 16.61
CA ASP A 64 1.29 -7.49 17.38
C ASP A 64 2.42 -8.13 16.55
N ASP A 65 2.42 -7.92 15.24
CA ASP A 65 3.44 -8.44 14.33
C ASP A 65 4.69 -7.56 14.29
N LEU A 66 5.54 -7.74 15.30
CA LEU A 66 6.82 -7.04 15.40
C LEU A 66 7.71 -7.25 14.17
N ARG A 67 7.65 -8.42 13.52
CA ARG A 67 8.50 -8.73 12.36
C ARG A 67 8.07 -7.91 11.14
N PHE A 68 6.78 -7.70 10.95
CA PHE A 68 6.28 -6.77 9.93
C PHE A 68 6.79 -5.34 10.17
N TRP A 69 6.69 -4.84 11.40
CA TRP A 69 7.14 -3.47 11.70
C TRP A 69 8.65 -3.29 11.58
N ASP A 70 9.44 -4.27 12.02
CA ASP A 70 10.90 -4.27 11.85
C ASP A 70 11.27 -4.25 10.35
N ALA A 71 10.58 -5.06 9.53
CA ALA A 71 10.79 -5.09 8.08
C ALA A 71 10.42 -3.75 7.42
N ARG A 72 9.26 -3.17 7.79
CA ARG A 72 8.84 -1.84 7.32
C ARG A 72 9.88 -0.76 7.68
N ASP A 73 10.38 -0.77 8.90
CA ASP A 73 11.36 0.22 9.38
C ASP A 73 12.70 0.09 8.69
N ALA A 74 13.18 -1.13 8.47
CA ALA A 74 14.38 -1.39 7.69
C ALA A 74 14.25 -0.86 6.25
N VAL A 75 13.09 -1.05 5.62
CA VAL A 75 12.80 -0.52 4.27
C VAL A 75 12.74 1.01 4.30
N ASN A 76 12.00 1.61 5.23
CA ASN A 76 11.91 3.07 5.33
C ASN A 76 13.28 3.71 5.57
N GLU A 77 14.13 3.15 6.42
CA GLU A 77 15.49 3.66 6.62
C GLU A 77 16.34 3.51 5.36
N ARG A 78 16.22 2.38 4.63
CA ARG A 78 16.91 2.15 3.36
C ARG A 78 16.59 3.23 2.31
N PHE A 79 15.34 3.68 2.22
CA PHE A 79 14.88 4.65 1.20
C PHE A 79 14.73 6.09 1.70
N LYS A 80 15.06 6.35 2.96
CA LYS A 80 14.91 7.66 3.62
C LYS A 80 15.52 8.83 2.85
N TYR A 81 16.72 8.64 2.28
CA TYR A 81 17.42 9.70 1.52
C TYR A 81 16.78 9.99 0.15
N GLU A 82 15.95 9.07 -0.35
CA GLU A 82 15.15 9.27 -1.55
C GLU A 82 13.76 9.85 -1.22
N GLY A 83 13.43 9.97 0.07
CA GLY A 83 12.13 10.42 0.55
C GLY A 83 10.99 9.45 0.24
N LEU A 84 11.28 8.15 0.09
CA LEU A 84 10.26 7.13 -0.16
C LEU A 84 9.92 6.39 1.12
N TYR A 85 8.63 6.19 1.38
CA TYR A 85 8.15 5.61 2.63
C TYR A 85 6.94 4.68 2.49
N ILE A 86 6.87 3.70 3.36
CA ILE A 86 5.67 2.93 3.71
C ILE A 86 5.21 3.44 5.07
N THR A 87 4.23 4.33 5.07
CA THR A 87 3.92 5.16 6.26
C THR A 87 2.47 5.00 6.68
N HIS A 88 1.54 5.40 5.82
CA HIS A 88 0.16 5.56 6.23
C HIS A 88 -0.62 4.25 6.13
N LEU A 89 -0.49 3.43 7.18
CA LEU A 89 -1.28 2.23 7.39
C LEU A 89 -2.49 2.59 8.27
N PHE A 90 -3.63 2.88 7.65
CA PHE A 90 -4.83 3.34 8.34
C PHE A 90 -5.77 2.18 8.67
N PRO A 91 -6.31 2.09 9.90
CA PRO A 91 -7.49 1.30 10.17
C PRO A 91 -8.64 1.69 9.24
N GLU A 92 -9.46 0.74 8.80
CA GLU A 92 -10.58 1.01 7.90
C GLU A 92 -11.59 2.05 8.44
N ASN A 93 -11.69 2.20 9.78
CA ASN A 93 -12.56 3.20 10.42
C ASN A 93 -12.12 4.65 10.18
N ASP A 94 -10.84 4.86 9.84
CA ASP A 94 -10.28 6.17 9.56
C ASP A 94 -10.41 6.55 8.07
N VAL A 95 -11.07 5.71 7.27
CA VAL A 95 -11.18 5.87 5.81
C VAL A 95 -12.66 5.78 5.39
N PHE A 96 -13.09 6.69 4.50
CA PHE A 96 -14.43 6.59 3.91
C PHE A 96 -14.53 5.42 2.93
N LEU A 97 -15.29 4.40 3.32
CA LEU A 97 -15.46 3.15 2.57
C LEU A 97 -16.94 2.76 2.57
N ARG A 98 -17.38 2.01 1.55
CA ARG A 98 -18.72 1.39 1.57
C ARG A 98 -18.80 0.31 2.65
N ARG A 99 -20.00 0.04 3.17
CA ARG A 99 -20.19 -0.98 4.24
C ARG A 99 -19.65 -2.36 3.88
N ASP A 100 -19.70 -2.75 2.62
CA ASP A 100 -19.26 -4.07 2.14
C ASP A 100 -17.91 -4.04 1.44
N TRP A 101 -17.13 -2.96 1.59
CA TRP A 101 -15.88 -2.71 0.85
C TRP A 101 -14.91 -3.90 0.89
N ALA A 102 -14.76 -4.57 2.05
CA ALA A 102 -13.84 -5.70 2.23
C ALA A 102 -14.18 -6.89 1.31
N LYS A 103 -15.45 -7.03 0.90
CA LYS A 103 -15.88 -8.07 -0.07
C LYS A 103 -15.59 -7.69 -1.53
N GLN A 104 -15.17 -6.45 -1.77
CA GLN A 104 -15.03 -5.84 -3.08
C GLN A 104 -13.56 -5.49 -3.40
N ILE A 105 -12.61 -5.92 -2.57
CA ILE A 105 -11.19 -5.72 -2.82
C ILE A 105 -10.74 -6.54 -4.05
N LEU A 106 -9.78 -6.00 -4.79
CA LEU A 106 -9.22 -6.63 -5.98
C LEU A 106 -7.74 -6.93 -5.78
N PRO A 107 -7.24 -8.11 -6.18
CA PRO A 107 -5.82 -8.44 -6.07
C PRO A 107 -5.00 -7.58 -7.03
N ILE A 108 -3.77 -7.25 -6.59
CA ILE A 108 -2.75 -6.60 -7.39
C ILE A 108 -1.72 -7.68 -7.78
N THR A 109 -1.59 -7.95 -9.08
CA THR A 109 -0.78 -9.08 -9.59
C THR A 109 0.39 -8.64 -10.48
N ARG A 110 0.72 -7.34 -10.52
CA ARG A 110 1.80 -6.81 -11.38
C ARG A 110 3.20 -7.16 -10.86
N LEU A 111 3.33 -7.41 -9.56
CA LEU A 111 4.58 -7.77 -8.91
C LEU A 111 4.61 -9.28 -8.62
N GLN A 112 5.79 -9.88 -8.75
CA GLN A 112 6.05 -11.24 -8.26
C GLN A 112 6.58 -11.12 -6.83
N LEU A 113 5.78 -11.56 -5.86
CA LEU A 113 6.02 -11.38 -4.42
C LEU A 113 5.87 -12.74 -3.72
N ASN A 114 6.76 -13.02 -2.78
CA ASN A 114 6.82 -14.30 -2.07
C ASN A 114 6.01 -14.27 -0.77
N HIS A 115 6.10 -13.16 -0.05
CA HIS A 115 5.57 -12.94 1.30
C HIS A 115 4.42 -11.94 1.30
N LEU A 116 4.43 -10.98 0.38
CA LEU A 116 3.46 -9.90 0.36
C LEU A 116 2.29 -10.19 -0.61
N LYS A 117 1.06 -10.23 -0.07
CA LYS A 117 -0.17 -10.27 -0.86
C LYS A 117 -0.77 -8.87 -0.94
N LEU A 118 -0.89 -8.36 -2.16
CA LEU A 118 -1.34 -7.01 -2.41
C LEU A 118 -2.76 -7.00 -2.97
N PHE A 119 -3.54 -6.08 -2.44
CA PHE A 119 -4.89 -5.78 -2.89
C PHE A 119 -5.06 -4.28 -3.05
N ARG A 120 -6.15 -3.87 -3.71
CA ARG A 120 -6.69 -2.51 -3.65
C ARG A 120 -8.18 -2.55 -3.35
N PRO A 121 -8.76 -1.47 -2.83
CA PRO A 121 -10.21 -1.30 -2.81
C PRO A 121 -10.81 -1.29 -4.22
N ALA A 122 -12.11 -1.52 -4.32
CA ALA A 122 -12.85 -1.24 -5.54
C ALA A 122 -12.70 0.24 -5.93
N THR A 123 -12.89 0.54 -7.22
CA THR A 123 -12.65 1.89 -7.76
C THR A 123 -13.45 2.97 -7.02
N VAL A 124 -14.70 2.67 -6.67
CA VAL A 124 -15.55 3.59 -5.91
C VAL A 124 -14.97 3.87 -4.52
N ASP A 125 -14.46 2.87 -3.82
CA ASP A 125 -13.89 3.04 -2.47
C ASP A 125 -12.57 3.82 -2.55
N LEU A 126 -11.75 3.57 -3.58
CA LEU A 126 -10.54 4.35 -3.84
C LEU A 126 -10.86 5.85 -4.09
N VAL A 127 -11.96 6.16 -4.76
CA VAL A 127 -12.43 7.54 -4.94
C VAL A 127 -12.92 8.13 -3.60
N LEU A 128 -13.67 7.37 -2.80
CA LEU A 128 -14.13 7.81 -1.48
C LEU A 128 -12.96 8.14 -0.54
N THR A 129 -11.85 7.38 -0.59
CA THR A 129 -10.65 7.69 0.20
C THR A 129 -10.04 9.06 -0.12
N LYS A 130 -10.30 9.63 -1.31
CA LYS A 130 -9.86 10.99 -1.66
C LYS A 130 -10.77 12.07 -1.10
N MET A 131 -12.04 11.74 -0.86
CA MET A 131 -13.01 12.64 -0.24
C MET A 131 -12.87 12.73 1.28
N MET A 132 -12.03 11.88 1.89
CA MET A 132 -11.64 11.93 3.30
C MET A 132 -10.84 13.19 3.65
N ARG A 133 -10.13 13.79 2.68
CA ARG A 133 -9.35 15.00 2.90
C ARG A 133 -10.24 16.24 2.88
N GLY A 134 -10.83 16.55 4.03
CA GLY A 134 -11.35 17.88 4.35
C GLY A 134 -10.28 18.67 5.09
N ASN A 135 -9.73 19.69 4.45
CA ASN A 135 -8.59 20.52 4.90
C ASN A 135 -7.20 19.88 4.74
N ASP A 136 -6.74 19.80 3.50
CA ASP A 136 -5.31 20.05 3.21
C ASP A 136 -5.16 21.59 3.22
N GLU A 137 -4.84 22.20 4.36
CA GLU A 137 -4.17 23.51 4.38
C GLU A 137 -2.71 23.36 3.96
#